data_AF-A0A6G6K565-F1
#
_entry.id   AF-A0A6G6K565-F1
#
_cell.length_a   1.000
_cell.length_b   1.000
_cell.length_c   1.000
_cell.angle_alpha   90.00
_cell.angle_beta   90.00
_cell.angle_gamma   90.00
#
_symmetry.space_group_name_H-M   'P 1'
#
loop_
_entity.id
_entity.type
_entity.pdbx_description
1 polymer ?
#
loop_
_entity_poly.entity_id
_entity_poly.type
_entity_poly.pdbx_seq_one_letter_code
_entity_poly.pdbx_strand_id
1 'polypeptide(L)'
;MSTSPSAHLVAYVQRLIQETFEVSEAEAKDRAAGFVALAEGLGTPGTAAEMDWLYRVRKDLGRTLKWRSETVKLEFETAQKQAVKAYELLIDPNKGGGWISI
;
A
#
# COMPACT_ATOMS: atom_id res chain seq x y z
N MET A 1 20.09 -21.35 13.32
CA MET A 1 20.10 -20.32 12.26
C MET A 1 19.32 -19.14 12.79
N SER A 2 19.95 -17.99 13.04
CA SER A 2 19.24 -16.78 13.47
C SER A 2 18.60 -16.13 12.24
N THR A 3 17.28 -16.19 12.13
CA THR A 3 16.55 -15.38 11.16
C THR A 3 16.64 -13.93 11.62
N SER A 4 17.13 -13.04 10.74
CA SER A 4 17.18 -11.62 11.05
C SER A 4 15.76 -11.05 11.19
N PRO A 5 15.55 -9.99 11.99
CA PRO A 5 14.28 -9.29 12.08
C PRO A 5 13.70 -8.92 10.70
N SER A 6 14.57 -8.52 9.77
CA SER A 6 14.21 -8.21 8.38
C SER A 6 13.72 -9.42 7.58
N ALA A 7 14.23 -10.63 7.85
CA ALA A 7 13.77 -11.84 7.15
C ALA A 7 12.30 -12.17 7.50
N HIS A 8 11.88 -11.96 8.75
CA HIS A 8 10.48 -12.10 9.16
C HIS A 8 9.59 -11.06 8.49
N LEU A 9 10.07 -9.82 8.38
CA LEU A 9 9.34 -8.75 7.73
C LEU A 9 9.16 -9.01 6.23
N VAL A 10 10.21 -9.49 5.54
CA VAL A 10 10.13 -9.88 4.12
C VAL A 10 9.10 -10.99 3.93
N ALA A 11 9.10 -12.02 4.79
CA ALA A 11 8.11 -13.11 4.70
C ALA A 11 6.68 -12.61 4.93
N TYR A 12 6.48 -11.68 5.87
CA TYR A 12 5.18 -11.04 6.10
C TYR A 12 4.70 -10.26 4.88
N VAL A 13 5.55 -9.38 4.32
CA VAL A 13 5.20 -8.59 3.14
C VAL A 13 4.98 -9.48 1.91
N GLN A 14 5.78 -10.53 1.73
CA GLN A 14 5.59 -11.53 0.68
C GLN A 14 4.18 -12.12 0.76
N ARG A 15 3.75 -12.53 1.96
CA ARG A 15 2.42 -13.10 2.17
C ARG A 15 1.31 -12.10 1.80
N LEU A 16 1.43 -10.84 2.22
CA LEU A 16 0.47 -9.80 1.85
C LEU A 16 0.36 -9.61 0.33
N ILE A 17 1.50 -9.63 -0.38
CA ILE A 17 1.53 -9.54 -1.84
C ILE A 17 0.81 -10.74 -2.45
N GLN A 18 1.09 -11.96 -2.00
CA GLN A 18 0.45 -13.17 -2.51
C GLN A 18 -1.04 -13.22 -2.20
N GLU A 19 -1.49 -12.70 -1.06
CA GLU A 19 -2.92 -12.64 -0.71
C GLU A 19 -3.67 -11.56 -1.52
N THR A 20 -2.97 -10.51 -1.97
CA THR A 20 -3.58 -9.37 -2.68
C THR A 20 -3.55 -9.53 -4.20
N PHE A 21 -2.47 -10.11 -4.75
CA PHE A 21 -2.18 -10.10 -6.19
C PHE A 21 -1.94 -11.49 -6.78
N GLU A 22 -2.31 -11.65 -8.05
CA GLU A 22 -2.03 -12.84 -8.85
C GLU A 22 -0.55 -12.83 -9.28
N VAL A 23 0.34 -13.29 -8.39
CA VAL A 23 1.78 -13.40 -8.65
C VAL A 23 2.33 -14.73 -8.17
N SER A 24 3.46 -15.14 -8.75
CA SER A 24 4.20 -16.31 -8.30
C SER A 24 4.87 -16.08 -6.93
N GLU A 25 5.19 -17.16 -6.22
CA GLU A 25 5.90 -17.07 -4.94
C GLU A 25 7.28 -16.42 -5.08
N ALA A 26 8.03 -16.79 -6.12
CA ALA A 26 9.34 -16.22 -6.41
C ALA A 26 9.26 -14.71 -6.66
N GLU A 27 8.31 -14.27 -7.50
CA GLU A 27 8.11 -12.84 -7.76
C GLU A 27 7.67 -12.09 -6.50
N ALA A 28 6.75 -12.67 -5.71
CA ALA A 28 6.31 -12.05 -4.47
C ALA A 28 7.45 -11.89 -3.46
N LYS A 29 8.35 -12.87 -3.37
CA LYS A 29 9.53 -12.84 -2.51
C LYS A 29 10.52 -11.76 -2.95
N ASP A 30 10.84 -11.69 -4.23
CA ASP A 30 11.76 -10.70 -4.78
C ASP A 30 11.22 -9.27 -4.59
N ARG A 31 9.93 -9.07 -4.85
CA ARG A 31 9.26 -7.78 -4.61
C ARG A 31 9.26 -7.42 -3.13
N ALA A 32 8.91 -8.35 -2.24
CA ALA A 32 8.91 -8.11 -0.80
C ALA A 32 10.29 -7.73 -0.27
N ALA A 33 11.34 -8.43 -0.72
CA ALA A 33 12.72 -8.13 -0.36
C ALA A 33 13.12 -6.71 -0.80
N GLY A 34 12.81 -6.34 -2.04
CA GLY A 34 13.04 -4.97 -2.54
C GLY A 34 12.24 -3.92 -1.78
N PHE A 35 10.99 -4.20 -1.45
CA PHE A 35 10.11 -3.30 -0.71
C PHE A 35 10.60 -3.02 0.71
N VAL A 36 11.00 -4.07 1.43
CA VAL A 36 11.55 -3.96 2.78
C VAL A 36 12.90 -3.25 2.75
N ALA A 37 13.79 -3.60 1.82
CA ALA A 37 15.09 -2.94 1.69
C ALA A 37 14.96 -1.44 1.38
N LEU A 38 14.01 -1.04 0.53
CA LEU A 38 13.72 0.37 0.26
C LEU A 38 13.19 1.09 1.52
N ALA A 39 12.30 0.46 2.28
CA ALA A 39 11.78 1.03 3.52
C ALA A 39 12.86 1.19 4.59
N GLU A 40 13.77 0.22 4.71
CA GLU A 40 14.93 0.28 5.60
C GLU A 40 15.91 1.37 5.16
N GLY A 41 16.14 1.52 3.85
CA GLY A 41 17.06 2.52 3.28
C GLY A 41 16.53 3.96 3.29
N LEU A 42 15.21 4.17 3.41
CA LEU A 42 14.57 5.48 3.45
C LEU A 42 14.43 6.05 4.88
N GLY A 43 14.90 5.35 5.92
CA GLY A 43 14.74 5.75 7.32
C GLY A 43 15.80 5.20 8.28
N THR A 44 15.40 4.94 9.52
CA THR A 44 16.21 4.18 10.50
C THR A 44 15.82 2.69 10.41
N PRO A 45 16.63 1.74 10.93
CA PRO A 45 16.30 0.31 10.88
C PRO A 45 14.93 -0.07 11.49
N GLY A 46 14.32 0.79 12.32
CA GLY A 46 12.97 0.60 12.86
C GLY A 46 11.83 1.11 11.97
N THR A 47 12.11 1.99 11.01
CA THR A 47 11.08 2.63 10.16
C THR A 47 10.30 1.61 9.34
N ALA A 48 10.95 0.56 8.84
CA ALA A 48 10.29 -0.49 8.08
C ALA A 48 9.28 -1.29 8.93
N ALA A 49 9.53 -1.49 10.23
CA ALA A 49 8.65 -2.26 11.10
C ALA A 49 7.34 -1.52 11.42
N GLU A 50 7.33 -0.19 11.37
CA GLU A 50 6.18 0.65 11.75
C GLU A 50 5.26 1.00 10.56
N MET A 51 5.60 0.57 9.34
CA MET A 51 4.80 0.91 8.16
C MET A 51 3.50 0.12 8.08
N ASP A 52 2.46 0.77 7.56
CA ASP A 52 1.27 0.08 7.06
C ASP A 52 1.60 -0.61 5.73
N TRP A 53 2.12 -1.83 5.84
CA TRP A 53 2.52 -2.65 4.71
C TRP A 53 1.37 -3.03 3.79
N LEU A 54 0.18 -3.28 4.35
CA LEU A 54 -0.97 -3.64 3.53
C LEU A 54 -1.38 -2.46 2.64
N TYR A 55 -1.42 -1.24 3.19
CA TYR A 55 -1.66 -0.04 2.41
C TYR A 55 -0.58 0.18 1.34
N ARG A 56 0.71 0.05 1.69
CA ARG A 56 1.81 0.23 0.73
C ARG A 56 1.76 -0.78 -0.42
N VAL A 57 1.61 -2.06 -0.08
CA VAL A 57 1.48 -3.16 -1.05
C VAL A 57 0.33 -2.87 -2.03
N ARG A 58 -0.85 -2.50 -1.51
CA ARG A 58 -2.01 -2.15 -2.33
C ARG A 58 -1.78 -0.90 -3.19
N LYS A 59 -1.21 0.15 -2.61
CA LYS A 59 -1.00 1.47 -3.27
C LYS A 59 0.01 1.38 -4.40
N ASP A 60 1.16 0.80 -4.12
CA ASP A 60 2.33 0.93 -4.97
C ASP A 60 2.39 -0.21 -5.99
N LEU A 61 1.98 -1.43 -5.60
CA LEU A 61 1.96 -2.56 -6.52
C LEU A 61 0.64 -2.69 -7.28
N GLY A 62 -0.46 -2.18 -6.74
CA GLY A 62 -1.80 -2.31 -7.34
C GLY A 62 -1.98 -1.62 -8.69
N ARG A 63 -1.02 -0.79 -9.12
CA ARG A 63 -0.95 -0.21 -10.48
C ARG A 63 -0.26 -1.11 -11.49
N THR A 64 0.54 -2.06 -11.01
CA THR A 64 1.42 -2.90 -11.84
C THR A 64 1.05 -4.37 -11.82
N LEU A 65 0.45 -4.84 -10.73
CA LEU A 65 0.06 -6.22 -10.53
C LEU A 65 -1.44 -6.40 -10.69
N LYS A 66 -1.82 -7.57 -11.18
CA LYS A 66 -3.23 -7.96 -11.27
C LYS A 66 -3.74 -8.33 -9.89
N TRP A 67 -4.83 -7.68 -9.49
CA TRP A 67 -5.53 -7.95 -8.24
C TRP A 67 -6.21 -9.32 -8.27
N ARG A 68 -6.17 -10.06 -7.16
CA ARG A 68 -6.92 -11.32 -7.03
C ARG A 68 -8.42 -11.12 -6.91
N SER A 69 -8.83 -9.97 -6.37
CA SER A 69 -10.23 -9.65 -6.11
C SER A 69 -10.54 -8.24 -6.60
N GLU A 70 -11.45 -8.14 -7.57
CA GLU A 70 -11.94 -6.85 -8.06
C GLU A 70 -12.70 -6.09 -6.97
N THR A 71 -13.41 -6.79 -6.08
CA THR A 71 -14.08 -6.16 -4.93
C THR A 71 -13.08 -5.47 -4.02
N VAL A 72 -12.00 -6.15 -3.62
CA VAL A 72 -10.97 -5.58 -2.74
C VAL A 72 -10.27 -4.39 -3.40
N LYS A 73 -10.03 -4.47 -4.71
CA LYS A 73 -9.50 -3.34 -5.50
C LYS A 73 -10.45 -2.14 -5.47
N LEU A 74 -11.73 -2.35 -5.75
CA LEU A 74 -12.74 -1.28 -5.77
C LEU A 74 -12.92 -0.63 -4.39
N GLU A 75 -12.94 -1.42 -3.32
CA GLU A 75 -12.98 -0.92 -1.94
C GLU A 75 -11.78 -0.01 -1.65
N PHE A 76 -10.57 -0.45 -2.02
CA PHE A 76 -9.34 0.30 -1.83
C PHE A 76 -9.32 1.61 -2.64
N GLU A 77 -9.69 1.56 -3.92
CA GLU A 77 -9.77 2.74 -4.78
C GLU A 77 -10.84 3.74 -4.31
N THR A 78 -11.96 3.24 -3.81
CA THR A 78 -13.03 4.07 -3.24
C THR A 78 -12.54 4.77 -1.97
N ALA A 79 -11.88 4.04 -1.07
CA ALA A 79 -11.29 4.62 0.13
C ALA A 79 -10.25 5.70 -0.20
N GLN A 80 -9.41 5.48 -1.23
CA GLN A 80 -8.45 6.51 -1.68
C GLN A 80 -9.17 7.76 -2.21
N LYS A 81 -10.19 7.60 -3.06
CA LYS A 81 -10.97 8.73 -3.59
C LYS A 81 -11.63 9.54 -2.47
N GLN A 82 -12.18 8.86 -1.47
CA GLN A 82 -12.78 9.51 -0.30
C GLN A 82 -11.74 10.26 0.53
N ALA A 83 -10.56 9.67 0.76
CA ALA A 83 -9.47 10.32 1.49
C ALA A 83 -8.96 11.58 0.77
N VAL A 84 -8.81 11.52 -0.56
CA VAL A 84 -8.44 12.69 -1.37
C VAL A 84 -9.50 13.78 -1.27
N LYS A 85 -10.78 13.44 -1.44
CA LYS A 85 -11.88 14.40 -1.32
C LYS A 85 -11.94 15.05 0.06
N ALA A 86 -11.73 14.27 1.13
CA ALA A 86 -11.69 14.80 2.49
C ALA A 86 -10.53 15.80 2.66
N TYR A 87 -9.34 15.47 2.14
CA TYR A 87 -8.18 16.35 2.18
C TYR A 87 -8.39 17.64 1.36
N GLU A 88 -9.00 17.54 0.19
CA GLU A 88 -9.35 18.71 -0.64
C GLU A 88 -10.27 19.69 0.09
N LEU A 89 -11.29 19.18 0.81
CA LEU A 89 -12.19 20.00 1.62
C LEU A 89 -11.51 20.65 2.83
N LEU A 90 -10.47 20.01 3.37
CA LEU A 90 -9.69 20.58 4.48
C LEU A 90 -8.80 21.75 4.03
N ILE A 91 -8.25 21.69 2.80
CA ILE A 91 -7.36 22.73 2.28
C ILE A 91 -8.13 23.85 1.59
N ASP A 92 -9.22 23.52 0.91
CA ASP A 92 -10.06 24.49 0.21
C ASP A 92 -11.53 24.10 0.35
N PRO A 93 -12.18 24.50 1.46
CA PRO A 93 -13.57 24.14 1.73
C PRO A 93 -14.56 24.67 0.68
N ASN A 94 -14.18 25.67 -0.14
CA ASN A 94 -15.03 26.23 -1.19
C ASN A 94 -15.07 25.37 -2.46
N LYS A 95 -14.14 24.43 -2.66
CA LYS A 95 -14.17 23.49 -3.80
C LYS A 95 -15.28 22.44 -3.73
N GLY A 96 -15.88 22.24 -2.55
CA GLY A 96 -17.00 21.30 -2.36
C GLY A 96 -18.37 21.84 -2.71
N GLY A 97 -18.51 23.16 -2.87
CA GLY A 97 -19.78 23.85 -3.11
C GLY A 97 -20.00 24.13 -4.59
N GLY A 98 -20.59 23.18 -5.31
CA GLY A 98 -21.23 23.49 -6.58
C GLY A 98 -22.35 24.52 -6.34
N TRP A 99 -22.09 25.76 -6.75
CA TRP A 99 -23.03 26.84 -7.09
C TRP A 99 -24.45 26.73 -6.52
N ILE A 100 -24.70 27.41 -5.39
CA ILE A 100 -26.04 27.95 -5.12
C ILE A 100 -26.13 29.23 -5.94
N SER A 101 -26.69 29.14 -7.14
CA SER A 101 -27.17 30.31 -7.87
C SER A 101 -28.51 30.73 -7.26
N ILE A 102 -28.54 31.96 -6.74
CA ILE A 102 -29.72 32.70 -6.29
C ILE A 102 -30.56 33.12 -7.49
#